data_AF-A0A970BB29-F1
#
_entry.id   AF-A0A970BB29-F1
#
_cell.length_a   1.000
_cell.length_b   1.000
_cell.length_c   1.000
_cell.angle_alpha   90.00
_cell.angle_beta   90.00
_cell.angle_gamma   90.00
#
_symmetry.space_group_name_H-M   'P 1'
#
loop_
_entity.id
_entity.type
_entity.pdbx_description
1 polymer ?
#
loop_
_entity_poly.entity_id
_entity_poly.type
_entity_poly.pdbx_seq_one_letter_code
_entity_poly.pdbx_strand_id
1 'polypeptide(L)' 'MTYRATFTLDEDAYTFLKIAGGKNRSALVNRLLKEEKRRVLAEALLKANQEEAADQQYQQEVAEWDETLLDGLG' A
#
# COMPACT_ATOMS: atom_id res chain seq x y z
N MET A 1 -13.38 -2.10 15.82
CA MET A 1 -13.46 -0.83 16.57
C MET A 1 -13.59 0.33 15.58
N THR A 2 -14.30 1.40 15.95
CA THR A 2 -14.51 2.58 15.10
C THR A 2 -14.04 3.84 15.82
N TYR A 3 -13.31 4.70 15.12
CA TYR A 3 -12.78 5.95 15.65
C TYR A 3 -13.40 7.14 14.91
N ARG A 4 -13.55 8.28 15.59
CA ARG A 4 -14.06 9.53 14.99
C ARG A 4 -12.94 10.55 14.92
N ALA A 5 -12.82 11.20 13.77
CA ALA A 5 -11.88 12.29 13.53
C ALA A 5 -12.62 13.48 12.90
N THR A 6 -12.16 14.69 13.22
CA THR A 6 -12.59 15.94 12.60
C THR A 6 -11.37 16.57 11.95
N PHE A 7 -11.48 16.91 10.67
CA PHE A 7 -10.41 17.56 9.90
C PHE A 7 -11.04 18.57 8.94
N THR A 8 -10.27 19.58 8.58
CA THR A 8 -10.68 20.61 7.62
C THR A 8 -10.43 20.11 6.21
N LEU A 9 -11.39 20.33 5.32
CA LEU A 9 -11.25 20.13 3.89
C LEU A 9 -11.37 21.49 3.21
N ASP A 10 -10.59 21.70 2.15
CA ASP A 10 -10.84 22.81 1.23
C ASP A 10 -12.18 22.61 0.49
N GLU A 11 -12.62 23.66 -0.20
CA GLU A 11 -13.91 23.68 -0.89
C GLU A 11 -14.03 22.60 -1.97
N ASP A 12 -12.96 22.35 -2.72
CA ASP A 12 -12.94 21.37 -3.81
C ASP A 12 -13.04 19.94 -3.25
N ALA A 13 -12.18 19.60 -2.28
CA ALA A 13 -12.20 18.31 -1.61
C ALA A 13 -13.54 18.04 -0.91
N TYR A 14 -14.13 19.05 -0.27
CA TYR A 14 -15.44 18.93 0.37
C TYR A 14 -16.55 18.70 -0.68
N THR A 15 -16.51 19.42 -1.80
CA THR A 15 -17.47 19.27 -2.89
C THR A 15 -17.39 17.88 -3.51
N PHE A 16 -16.18 17.39 -3.78
CA PHE A 16 -15.97 16.04 -4.26
C PHE A 16 -16.50 14.99 -3.28
N LEU A 17 -16.18 15.11 -1.98
CA LEU A 17 -16.67 14.19 -0.95
C LEU A 17 -18.20 14.18 -0.86
N LYS A 18 -18.85 15.34 -1.06
CA LYS A 18 -20.31 15.45 -1.07
C LYS A 18 -20.93 14.69 -2.25
N ILE A 19 -20.33 14.76 -3.43
CA ILE A 19 -20.82 14.11 -4.65
C ILE A 19 -20.50 12.61 -4.61
N ALA A 20 -19.24 12.24 -4.38
CA ALA A 20 -18.77 10.87 -4.44
C ALA A 20 -19.15 10.03 -3.21
N GLY A 21 -19.33 10.66 -2.05
CA GLY A 21 -19.55 9.98 -0.77
C GLY A 21 -20.97 9.43 -0.58
N GLY A 22 -21.91 9.76 -1.46
CA GLY A 22 -23.29 9.27 -1.44
C GLY A 22 -23.92 9.31 -0.04
N LYS A 23 -24.49 8.17 0.40
CA LYS A 23 -25.12 8.03 1.74
C LYS A 23 -24.12 7.88 2.89
N ASN A 24 -22.86 7.51 2.62
CA ASN A 24 -21.86 7.26 3.67
C ASN A 24 -20.46 7.79 3.28
N ARG A 25 -20.22 9.05 3.60
CA ARG A 25 -18.96 9.74 3.36
C ARG A 25 -17.79 9.11 4.11
N SER A 26 -18.01 8.63 5.33
CA SER A 26 -16.98 7.96 6.12
C SER A 26 -16.51 6.66 5.47
N ALA A 27 -17.40 5.90 4.83
CA ALA A 27 -17.02 4.71 4.09
C ALA A 27 -16.13 5.04 2.89
N LEU A 28 -16.45 6.11 2.15
CA LEU A 28 -15.61 6.59 1.06
C LEU A 28 -14.21 7.00 1.56
N VAL A 29 -14.14 7.85 2.58
CA VAL A 29 -12.86 8.31 3.15
C VAL A 29 -12.03 7.12 3.67
N ASN A 30 -12.65 6.19 4.38
CA ASN A 30 -11.97 4.98 4.86
C ASN A 30 -11.42 4.12 3.71
N ARG A 31 -12.14 4.02 2.60
CA ARG A 31 -11.69 3.28 1.42
C ARG A 31 -10.49 3.99 0.77
N LEU A 32 -10.57 5.30 0.55
CA LEU A 32 -9.49 6.10 -0.03
C LEU A 32 -8.21 6.03 0.83
N LEU A 33 -8.32 6.13 2.15
CA LEU A 33 -7.17 6.00 3.05
C LEU A 33 -6.50 4.61 2.96
N LYS A 34 -7.28 3.54 2.81
CA LYS A 34 -6.75 2.19 2.61
C LYS A 34 -6.10 2.02 1.24
N GLU A 35 -6.68 2.63 0.21
CA GLU A 35 -6.10 2.65 -1.14
C GLU A 35 -4.77 3.38 -1.15
N GLU A 36 -4.67 4.57 -0.56
CA GLU A 36 -3.42 5.33 -0.48
C GLU A 36 -2.38 4.59 0.36
N LYS A 37 -2.76 3.98 1.49
CA LYS A 37 -1.86 3.13 2.28
C LYS A 37 -1.25 2.02 1.43
N ARG A 38 -2.07 1.35 0.60
CA ARG A 38 -1.56 0.30 -0.31
C ARG A 38 -0.64 0.87 -1.37
N ARG A 39 -0.96 2.05 -1.92
CA ARG A 39 -0.10 2.71 -2.92
C ARG A 39 1.27 3.05 -2.35
N VAL A 40 1.31 3.70 -1.19
CA VAL A 40 2.55 4.04 -0.48
C VAL A 40 3.36 2.79 -0.15
N LEU A 41 2.72 1.71 0.30
CA LEU A 41 3.41 0.45 0.56
C LEU A 41 3.99 -0.17 -0.72
N ALA A 42 3.23 -0.17 -1.82
CA ALA A 42 3.69 -0.70 -3.10
C ALA A 42 4.87 0.10 -3.67
N GLU A 43 4.83 1.43 -3.55
CA GLU A 43 5.95 2.30 -3.94
C GLU A 43 7.20 2.01 -3.10
N ALA A 44 7.04 1.84 -1.78
CA ALA A 44 8.15 1.50 -0.88
C ALA A 44 8.73 0.11 -1.19
N LEU A 45 7.89 -0.90 -1.43
CA LEU A 45 8.31 -2.24 -1.83
C LEU A 45 9.04 -2.23 -3.18
N LEU A 46 8.51 -1.51 -4.17
CA LEU A 46 9.17 -1.38 -5.47
C LEU A 46 10.56 -0.77 -5.33
N LYS A 47 10.69 0.28 -4.50
CA LYS A 47 11.97 0.92 -4.23
C LYS A 47 12.94 -0.04 -3.53
N ALA A 48 12.50 -0.73 -2.48
CA ALA A 48 13.32 -1.71 -1.77
C ALA A 48 13.81 -2.82 -2.72
N ASN A 49 12.92 -3.38 -3.55
CA ASN A 49 13.28 -4.38 -4.55
C ASN A 49 14.31 -3.85 -5.57
N GLN A 50 14.23 -2.58 -5.96
CA GLN A 50 15.20 -1.99 -6.88
C GLN A 50 16.58 -1.81 -6.22
N GLU A 51 16.60 -1.40 -4.96
CA GLU A 51 17.84 -1.28 -4.18
C GLU A 51 18.49 -2.65 -3.97
N GLU A 52 17.70 -3.66 -3.61
CA GLU A 52 18.10 -5.05 -3.44
C GLU A 52 18.54 -5.73 -4.75
N ALA A 53 17.92 -5.39 -5.89
CA ALA A 53 18.34 -5.90 -7.20
C ALA A 53 19.73 -5.39 -7.62
N ALA A 54 20.12 -4.21 -7.14
CA ALA A 54 21.44 -3.64 -7.38
C ALA A 54 22.49 -4.13 -6.37
N ASP A 55 22.07 -4.79 -5.29
CA ASP A 55 22.96 -5.33 -4.26
C ASP A 55 23.42 -6.75 -4.62
N GLN A 56 24.67 -6.86 -5.04
CA GLN A 56 25.27 -8.12 -5.46
C GLN A 56 25.35 -9.15 -4.32
N GLN A 57 25.52 -8.72 -3.06
CA GLN A 57 25.58 -9.64 -1.92
C GLN A 57 24.19 -10.21 -1.64
N TYR A 58 23.17 -9.35 -1.65
CA TYR A 58 21.79 -9.80 -1.50
C TYR A 58 21.36 -10.75 -2.62
N GLN A 59 21.74 -10.49 -3.87
CA GLN A 59 21.45 -11.40 -4.98
C GLN A 59 22.13 -12.77 -4.85
N GLN A 60 23.33 -12.81 -4.26
CA GLN A 60 24.01 -14.09 -3.96
C GLN A 60 23.24 -14.88 -2.91
N GLU A 61 22.81 -14.22 -1.84
CA GLU A 61 21.96 -14.85 -0.81
C GLU A 61 20.67 -15.38 -1.43
N VAL A 62 19.96 -14.58 -2.25
CA VAL A 62 18.74 -15.01 -2.96
C VAL A 62 18.99 -16.24 -3.84
N ALA A 63 20.12 -16.33 -4.53
CA ALA A 63 20.47 -17.48 -5.35
C ALA A 63 20.70 -18.76 -4.53
N GLU A 64 21.27 -18.65 -3.33
CA GLU A 64 21.40 -19.78 -2.40
C GLU A 64 20.02 -20.27 -1.90
N TRP A 65 19.07 -19.35 -1.67
CA TRP A 65 17.70 -19.70 -1.28
C TRP A 65 16.91 -20.39 -2.39
N ASP A 66 17.22 -20.12 -3.66
CA ASP A 66 16.52 -20.69 -4.83
C ASP A 66 16.64 -22.24 -4.88
N GLU A 67 17.71 -22.81 -4.32
CA GLU A 67 17.88 -24.27 -4.21
C GLU A 67 16.76 -24.93 -3.39
N THR A 68 16.18 -24.22 -2.42
CA THR A 68 15.10 -24.71 -1.55
C THR A 68 13.70 -24.48 -2.11
N LEU A 69 13.56 -23.87 -3.29
CA LEU A 69 12.27 -23.47 -3.87
C LEU A 69 11.29 -24.64 -4.07
N LEU A 70 11.82 -25.84 -4.31
CA LEU A 70 11.04 -27.06 -4.58
C LEU A 70 10.92 -27.99 -3.38
N ASP A 71 11.49 -27.63 -2.23
CA ASP A 71 11.43 -28.46 -1.03
C ASP A 71 9.97 -28.66 -0.58
N GLY A 72 9.55 -29.92 -0.47
CA GLY A 72 8.19 -30.28 -0.05
C GLY A 72 7.11 -30.26 -1.14
N LEU A 73 7.48 -30.00 -2.41
CA LEU A 73 6.59 -30.15 -3.57
C LEU A 73 6.65 -31.54 -4.22
N GLY A 74 7.17 -32.55 -3.50
CA GLY A 74 7.21 -33.96 -3.89
C GLY A 74 6.02 -34.77 -3.39
#